data_AF-A0A4R5VE76-F1
#
_entry.id   AF-A0A4R5VE76-F1
#
_cell.length_a   1.000
_cell.length_b   1.000
_cell.length_c   1.000
_cell.angle_alpha   90.00
_cell.angle_beta   90.00
_cell.angle_gamma   90.00
#
_symmetry.space_group_name_H-M   'P 1'
#
loop_
_entity.id
_entity.type
_entity.pdbx_description
1 polymer ?
#
loop_
_entity_poly.entity_id
_entity_poly.type
_entity_poly.pdbx_seq_one_letter_code
_entity_poly.pdbx_strand_id
1 'polypeptide(L)'
;MDQIALDTISYSETGDVLLSGRAGVLSVVRVYLDNKAVADLTAGGDGRWKGQLTGVEPGVYILRLDEVNAAGEVVSRLETPFKREAPEALRPPAPEPGDPKGAPAVRAVTVQKGDTLWAISRDRYGEGILYVRVFEANRDRIRDPDLIYPGQVFTIPE
;
A
#
# COMPACT_ATOMS: atom_id res chain seq x y z
N MET A 1 -14.25 17.53 19.36
CA MET A 1 -14.45 17.58 17.90
C MET A 1 -13.56 16.51 17.33
N ASP A 2 -14.10 15.31 17.17
CA ASP A 2 -13.38 14.24 16.47
C ASP A 2 -13.37 14.63 14.99
N GLN A 3 -12.20 15.04 14.51
CA GLN A 3 -12.01 15.33 13.10
C GLN A 3 -11.91 14.01 12.36
N ILE A 4 -12.50 13.94 11.16
CA ILE A 4 -12.22 12.84 10.24
C ILE A 4 -10.71 12.59 10.11
N ALA A 5 -10.33 11.33 10.30
CA ALA A 5 -8.97 10.86 10.22
C ALA A 5 -8.92 9.63 9.31
N LEU A 6 -7.92 9.61 8.42
CA LEU A 6 -7.55 8.44 7.65
C LEU A 6 -6.44 7.72 8.41
N ASP A 7 -6.69 6.49 8.85
CA ASP A 7 -5.71 5.71 9.62
C ASP A 7 -4.85 4.85 8.67
N THR A 8 -5.48 4.12 7.74
CA THR A 8 -4.77 3.19 6.84
C THR A 8 -5.39 3.18 5.43
N ILE A 9 -4.51 3.16 4.43
CA ILE A 9 -4.81 2.83 3.04
C ILE A 9 -4.12 1.51 2.71
N SER A 10 -4.86 0.51 2.23
CA SER A 10 -4.33 -0.79 1.82
C SER A 10 -4.94 -1.23 0.49
N TYR A 11 -4.48 -2.36 -0.05
CA TYR A 11 -4.92 -2.89 -1.35
C TYR A 11 -5.36 -4.35 -1.22
N SER A 12 -6.40 -4.75 -1.95
CA SER A 12 -6.82 -6.16 -2.03
C SER A 12 -5.95 -6.92 -3.05
N GLU A 13 -6.04 -8.25 -3.04
CA GLU A 13 -5.43 -9.10 -4.07
C GLU A 13 -5.92 -8.80 -5.49
N THR A 14 -7.14 -8.26 -5.61
CA THR A 14 -7.73 -7.78 -6.87
C THR A 14 -7.28 -6.38 -7.28
N GLY A 15 -6.50 -5.68 -6.43
CA GLY A 15 -6.01 -4.33 -6.67
C GLY A 15 -7.00 -3.22 -6.31
N ASP A 16 -8.04 -3.52 -5.54
CA ASP A 16 -8.96 -2.51 -5.03
C ASP A 16 -8.36 -1.76 -3.85
N VAL A 17 -8.69 -0.48 -3.71
CA VAL A 17 -8.16 0.36 -2.63
C VAL A 17 -9.06 0.20 -1.42
N LEU A 18 -8.53 -0.29 -0.31
CA LEU A 18 -9.22 -0.29 0.97
C LEU A 18 -8.81 0.93 1.77
N LEU A 19 -9.80 1.63 2.29
CA LEU A 19 -9.64 2.81 3.12
C LEU A 19 -10.22 2.51 4.49
N SER A 20 -9.53 2.95 5.53
CA SER A 20 -10.00 2.78 6.91
C SER A 20 -9.55 3.96 7.76
N GLY A 21 -10.43 4.38 8.67
CA GLY A 21 -10.20 5.56 9.48
C GLY A 21 -11.21 5.74 10.59
N ARG A 22 -11.22 6.96 11.14
CA ARG A 22 -12.14 7.41 12.18
C ARG A 22 -12.90 8.66 11.74
N ALA A 23 -14.12 8.81 12.21
CA ALA A 23 -15.01 9.93 11.98
C ALA A 23 -16.05 10.00 13.12
N GLY A 24 -16.91 11.02 13.12
CA GLY A 24 -18.05 11.10 14.02
C GLY A 24 -18.92 9.83 13.97
N VAL A 25 -19.39 9.40 15.15
CA VAL A 25 -20.28 8.23 15.28
C VAL A 25 -21.53 8.42 14.41
N LEU A 26 -21.95 7.35 13.72
CA LEU A 26 -23.13 7.37 12.84
C LEU A 26 -23.10 8.44 11.74
N SER A 27 -21.91 9.00 11.42
CA SER A 27 -21.74 10.00 10.37
C SER A 27 -21.42 9.33 9.03
N VAL A 28 -21.67 10.05 7.94
CA VAL A 28 -21.36 9.58 6.58
C VAL A 28 -20.04 10.18 6.14
N VAL A 29 -19.10 9.34 5.76
CA VAL A 29 -17.83 9.72 5.14
C VAL A 29 -17.98 9.62 3.63
N ARG A 30 -18.05 10.76 2.95
CA ARG A 30 -18.07 10.81 1.49
C ARG A 30 -16.66 10.93 0.93
N VAL A 31 -16.29 9.97 0.11
CA VAL A 31 -14.97 9.84 -0.51
C VAL A 31 -15.00 10.43 -1.91
N TYR A 32 -14.03 11.28 -2.21
CA TYR A 32 -13.82 11.85 -3.52
C TYR A 32 -12.38 11.59 -3.99
N LEU A 33 -12.23 11.41 -5.31
CA LEU A 33 -10.95 11.41 -6.00
C LEU A 33 -10.99 12.54 -7.04
N ASP A 34 -10.04 13.47 -6.97
CA ASP A 34 -9.98 14.66 -7.84
C ASP A 34 -11.32 15.42 -7.91
N ASN A 35 -11.91 15.67 -6.74
CA ASN A 35 -13.24 16.27 -6.55
C ASN A 35 -14.44 15.49 -7.10
N LYS A 36 -14.25 14.30 -7.68
CA LYS A 36 -15.34 13.40 -8.10
C LYS A 36 -15.72 12.46 -6.97
N ALA A 37 -17.00 12.43 -6.58
CA ALA A 37 -17.47 11.49 -5.56
C ALA A 37 -17.36 10.05 -6.09
N VAL A 38 -16.69 9.19 -5.33
CA VAL A 38 -16.43 7.80 -5.72
C VAL A 38 -17.06 6.78 -4.78
N ALA A 39 -17.26 7.13 -3.51
CA ALA A 39 -17.91 6.26 -2.54
C ALA A 39 -18.52 7.05 -1.37
N ASP A 40 -19.49 6.43 -0.71
CA ASP A 40 -20.08 6.90 0.54
C ASP A 40 -20.00 5.78 1.57
N LEU A 41 -19.36 6.07 2.70
CA LEU A 41 -19.06 5.13 3.76
C LEU A 41 -19.77 5.60 5.02
N THR A 42 -20.33 4.68 5.81
CA THR A 42 -20.96 5.04 7.09
C THR A 42 -20.02 4.66 8.24
N ALA A 43 -19.78 5.59 9.14
CA ALA A 43 -19.04 5.33 10.37
C ALA A 43 -19.90 4.55 11.37
N GLY A 44 -19.32 3.52 11.96
CA GLY A 44 -19.98 2.69 12.97
C GLY A 44 -20.25 3.43 14.28
N GLY A 45 -20.93 2.76 15.21
CA GLY A 45 -21.18 3.30 16.56
C GLY A 45 -19.91 3.49 17.40
N ASP A 46 -18.77 2.94 16.95
CA ASP A 46 -17.44 3.14 17.51
C ASP A 46 -16.65 4.27 16.84
N GLY A 47 -17.27 4.98 15.88
CA GLY A 47 -16.64 6.07 15.13
C GLY A 47 -15.63 5.57 14.08
N ARG A 48 -15.52 4.26 13.85
CA ARG A 48 -14.65 3.72 12.81
C ARG A 48 -15.40 3.54 11.51
N TRP A 49 -14.72 3.83 10.42
CA TRP A 49 -15.23 3.61 9.08
C TRP A 49 -14.23 2.82 8.27
N LYS A 50 -14.75 2.05 7.32
CA LYS A 50 -13.97 1.27 6.36
C LYS A 50 -14.71 1.25 5.04
N GLY A 51 -13.97 1.26 3.95
CA GLY A 51 -14.52 1.27 2.61
C GLY A 51 -13.57 0.68 1.59
N GLN A 52 -14.12 0.35 0.44
CA GLN A 52 -13.38 -0.17 -0.70
C GLN A 52 -13.72 0.68 -1.92
N LEU A 53 -12.70 1.12 -2.64
CA LEU A 53 -12.83 1.81 -3.92
C LEU A 53 -12.46 0.83 -5.05
N THR A 54 -13.46 0.46 -5.83
CA THR A 54 -13.31 -0.39 -7.01
C THR A 54 -13.16 0.47 -8.27
N GLY A 55 -12.43 -0.03 -9.27
CA GLY A 55 -12.34 0.61 -10.58
C GLY A 55 -11.66 1.98 -10.61
N VAL A 56 -10.81 2.33 -9.64
CA VAL A 56 -9.96 3.52 -9.76
C VAL A 56 -8.82 3.19 -10.72
N GLU A 57 -8.54 4.05 -11.68
CA GLU A 57 -7.41 3.82 -12.60
C GLU A 57 -6.08 4.12 -11.89
N PRO A 58 -4.95 3.50 -12.29
CA PRO A 58 -3.64 3.90 -11.81
C PRO A 58 -3.36 5.38 -12.12
N GLY A 59 -2.92 6.15 -11.13
CA GLY A 59 -2.75 7.58 -11.26
C GLY A 59 -2.46 8.29 -9.95
N VAL A 60 -2.10 9.57 -10.03
CA VAL A 60 -1.99 10.46 -8.87
C VAL A 60 -3.32 11.17 -8.72
N TYR A 61 -3.95 11.02 -7.56
CA TYR A 61 -5.25 11.60 -7.23
C TYR A 61 -5.14 12.43 -5.95
N ILE A 62 -6.05 13.38 -5.79
CA ILE A 62 -6.35 13.96 -4.48
C ILE A 62 -7.51 13.19 -3.87
N LEU A 63 -7.21 12.43 -2.81
CA LEU A 63 -8.22 11.78 -1.98
C LEU A 63 -8.79 12.81 -1.01
N ARG A 64 -10.09 13.09 -1.15
CA ARG A 64 -10.82 13.94 -0.22
C ARG A 64 -11.86 13.12 0.52
N LEU A 65 -11.91 13.27 1.83
CA LEU A 65 -12.88 12.65 2.71
C LEU A 65 -13.67 13.78 3.40
N ASP A 66 -14.94 13.88 3.08
CA ASP A 66 -15.86 14.81 3.74
C ASP A 66 -16.70 14.02 4.75
N GLU A 67 -16.64 14.41 6.02
CA GLU A 67 -17.53 13.90 7.07
C GLU A 67 -18.82 14.70 7.06
N VAL A 68 -19.94 14.01 6.90
CA VAL A 68 -21.28 14.57 6.80
C VAL A 68 -22.09 14.10 8.01
N ASN A 69 -22.63 15.04 8.76
CA ASN A 69 -23.47 14.76 9.92
C ASN A 69 -24.89 14.28 9.50
N ALA A 70 -25.72 13.91 10.49
CA ALA A 70 -27.10 13.49 10.25
C ALA A 70 -28.00 14.58 9.61
N ALA A 71 -27.60 15.86 9.69
CA ALA A 71 -28.29 16.98 9.05
C ALA A 71 -27.86 17.19 7.59
N GLY A 72 -26.88 16.43 7.09
CA GLY A 72 -26.35 16.57 5.73
C GLY A 72 -25.27 17.64 5.58
N GLU A 73 -24.76 18.18 6.69
CA GLU A 73 -23.73 19.23 6.69
C GLU A 73 -22.34 18.60 6.78
N VAL A 74 -21.39 19.15 6.01
CA VAL A 74 -19.98 18.74 6.08
C VAL A 74 -19.37 19.34 7.34
N VAL A 75 -19.08 18.50 8.33
CA VAL A 75 -18.53 18.90 9.64
C VAL A 75 -17.00 18.80 9.69
N SER A 76 -16.41 17.96 8.85
CA SER A 76 -14.95 17.81 8.74
C SER A 76 -14.54 17.45 7.33
N ARG A 77 -13.32 17.82 6.94
CA ARG A 77 -12.72 17.52 5.65
C ARG A 77 -11.26 17.16 5.82
N LEU A 78 -10.84 16.08 5.17
CA LEU A 78 -9.45 15.67 5.03
C LEU A 78 -9.11 15.52 3.55
N GLU A 79 -8.04 16.18 3.11
CA GLU A 79 -7.51 16.08 1.75
C GLU A 79 -6.09 15.55 1.83
N THR A 80 -5.84 14.42 1.19
CA THR A 80 -4.52 13.79 1.14
C THR A 80 -4.16 13.44 -0.30
N PRO A 81 -2.92 13.70 -0.74
CA PRO A 81 -2.46 13.19 -2.02
C PRO A 81 -2.37 11.67 -1.95
N PHE A 82 -2.98 10.99 -2.91
CA PHE A 82 -3.05 9.54 -3.00
C PHE A 82 -2.60 9.10 -4.39
N LYS A 83 -1.49 8.37 -4.46
CA LYS A 83 -1.03 7.75 -5.71
C LYS A 83 -1.53 6.31 -5.74
N ARG A 84 -2.48 6.02 -6.64
CA ARG A 84 -2.85 4.64 -6.98
C ARG A 84 -1.82 4.11 -7.97
N GLU A 85 -0.96 3.21 -7.51
CA GLU A 85 -0.08 2.48 -8.41
C GLU A 85 -0.85 1.31 -9.04
N ALA A 86 -0.58 1.03 -10.32
CA ALA A 86 -1.16 -0.14 -10.96
C ALA A 86 -0.65 -1.40 -10.23
N PRO A 87 -1.47 -2.44 -10.05
CA PRO A 87 -0.95 -3.76 -9.65
C PRO A 87 0.11 -4.28 -10.65
N GLU A 88 0.21 -3.69 -11.84
CA GLU A 88 1.27 -3.93 -12.82
C GLU A 88 2.63 -3.29 -12.49
N ALA A 89 2.73 -2.38 -11.51
CA ALA A 89 4.03 -1.95 -10.97
C ALA A 89 4.59 -2.94 -9.92
N LEU A 90 3.77 -3.91 -9.50
CA LEU A 90 4.17 -5.11 -8.75
C LEU A 90 4.35 -6.33 -9.65
N ARG A 91 4.09 -6.20 -10.96
CA ARG A 91 4.65 -7.09 -11.98
C ARG A 91 5.96 -6.45 -12.45
N PRO A 92 7.08 -7.19 -12.49
CA PRO A 92 8.18 -6.79 -13.34
C PRO A 92 7.62 -6.51 -14.75
N PRO A 93 8.19 -5.57 -15.53
CA PRO A 93 7.82 -5.41 -16.92
C PRO A 93 7.78 -6.80 -17.57
N ALA A 94 6.65 -7.12 -18.23
CA ALA A 94 6.57 -8.34 -19.01
C ALA A 94 7.79 -8.36 -19.95
N PRO A 95 8.61 -9.43 -19.95
CA PRO A 95 9.73 -9.50 -20.85
C PRO A 95 9.17 -9.37 -22.27
N GLU A 96 9.77 -8.48 -23.05
CA GLU A 96 9.59 -8.42 -24.50
C GLU A 96 9.77 -9.86 -25.03
N PRO A 97 8.85 -10.39 -25.85
CA PRO A 97 8.93 -11.76 -26.32
C PRO A 97 10.08 -11.87 -27.32
N GLY A 98 11.27 -12.22 -26.83
CA GLY A 98 12.46 -12.14 -27.67
C GLY A 98 13.74 -12.81 -27.20
N ASP A 99 13.84 -13.45 -26.02
CA ASP A 99 15.08 -14.18 -25.67
C ASP A 99 14.80 -15.42 -24.80
N PRO A 100 15.19 -16.64 -25.24
CA PRO A 100 14.87 -17.88 -24.56
C PRO A 100 15.92 -18.20 -23.51
N LYS A 101 15.75 -17.68 -22.29
CA LYS A 101 16.36 -18.32 -21.11
C LYS A 101 15.56 -18.00 -19.86
N GLY A 102 14.73 -18.96 -19.45
CA GLY A 102 13.97 -18.89 -18.21
C GLY A 102 14.88 -18.57 -17.03
N ALA A 103 14.59 -17.46 -16.36
CA ALA A 103 15.07 -17.15 -15.02
C ALA A 103 13.82 -16.81 -14.18
N PRO A 104 13.73 -17.31 -12.93
CA PRO A 104 12.55 -17.16 -12.08
C PRO A 104 12.26 -15.68 -11.79
N ALA A 105 11.00 -15.35 -11.48
CA ALA A 105 10.53 -13.97 -11.29
C ALA A 105 11.12 -13.36 -10.02
N VAL A 106 12.28 -12.72 -10.14
CA VAL A 106 12.99 -12.18 -8.98
C VAL A 106 12.36 -10.86 -8.52
N ARG A 107 11.89 -10.80 -7.27
CA ARG A 107 11.21 -9.62 -6.71
C ARG A 107 12.21 -8.70 -6.01
N ALA A 108 12.26 -7.42 -6.36
CA ALA A 108 13.16 -6.47 -5.69
C ALA A 108 12.52 -5.86 -4.43
N VAL A 109 13.31 -5.63 -3.37
CA VAL A 109 12.95 -4.96 -2.11
C VAL A 109 13.90 -3.80 -1.88
N THR A 110 13.38 -2.61 -1.53
CA THR A 110 14.23 -1.50 -1.10
C THR A 110 14.27 -1.43 0.42
N VAL A 111 15.46 -1.59 1.00
CA VAL A 111 15.71 -1.52 2.44
C VAL A 111 15.30 -0.15 2.99
N GLN A 112 14.48 -0.15 4.04
CA GLN A 112 14.12 1.03 4.82
C GLN A 112 14.94 1.09 6.11
N LYS A 113 14.92 2.25 6.77
CA LYS A 113 15.57 2.43 8.08
C LYS A 113 14.88 1.56 9.12
N GLY A 114 15.62 0.60 9.68
CA GLY A 114 15.14 -0.36 10.66
C GLY A 114 14.78 -1.73 10.08
N ASP A 115 14.87 -1.90 8.75
CA ASP A 115 14.75 -3.22 8.14
C ASP A 115 15.96 -4.09 8.47
N THR A 116 15.71 -5.39 8.58
CA THR A 116 16.73 -6.42 8.69
C THR A 116 16.48 -7.46 7.61
N LEU A 117 17.52 -8.18 7.17
CA LEU A 117 17.34 -9.27 6.21
C LEU A 117 16.35 -10.32 6.74
N TRP A 118 16.35 -10.56 8.05
CA TRP A 118 15.39 -11.44 8.72
C TRP A 118 13.94 -10.95 8.57
N ALA A 119 13.68 -9.66 8.80
CA ALA A 119 12.34 -9.08 8.64
C ALA A 119 11.88 -9.12 7.17
N ILE A 120 12.78 -8.80 6.23
CA ILE A 120 12.50 -8.87 4.80
C ILE A 120 12.17 -10.31 4.39
N SER A 121 12.92 -11.30 4.88
CA SER A 121 12.65 -12.70 4.56
C SER A 121 11.39 -13.24 5.21
N ARG A 122 11.07 -12.82 6.43
CA ARG A 122 9.80 -13.16 7.06
C ARG A 122 8.61 -12.57 6.32
N ASP A 123 8.72 -11.34 5.84
CA ASP A 123 7.69 -10.69 5.03
C ASP A 123 7.47 -11.41 3.70
N ARG A 124 8.55 -11.84 3.04
CA ARG A 124 8.48 -12.41 1.69
C ARG A 124 8.26 -13.91 1.62
N TYR A 125 8.85 -14.66 2.53
CA TYR A 125 8.75 -16.12 2.55
C TYR A 125 7.94 -16.67 3.72
N GLY A 126 7.47 -15.82 4.63
CA GLY A 126 6.87 -16.25 5.90
C GLY A 126 7.88 -16.73 6.95
N GLU A 127 9.11 -17.08 6.53
CA GLU A 127 10.16 -17.59 7.41
C GLU A 127 11.39 -16.68 7.40
N GLY A 128 11.69 -16.08 8.56
CA GLY A 128 12.85 -15.19 8.70
C GLY A 128 14.20 -15.87 8.48
N ILE A 129 14.30 -17.20 8.64
CA ILE A 129 15.54 -17.97 8.40
C ILE A 129 15.95 -17.99 6.92
N LEU A 130 15.02 -17.72 5.99
CA LEU A 130 15.29 -17.69 4.56
C LEU A 130 16.07 -16.44 4.11
N TYR A 131 16.53 -15.62 5.06
CA TYR A 131 17.43 -14.49 4.80
C TYR A 131 18.76 -14.91 4.17
N VAL A 132 19.22 -16.13 4.41
CA VAL A 132 20.41 -16.67 3.76
C VAL A 132 20.24 -16.72 2.24
N ARG A 133 19.05 -17.06 1.74
CA ARG A 133 18.76 -17.06 0.29
C ARG A 133 18.77 -15.65 -0.29
N VAL A 134 18.26 -14.67 0.45
CA VAL A 134 18.33 -13.25 0.07
C VAL A 134 19.78 -12.78 0.02
N PHE A 135 20.58 -13.16 1.01
CA PHE A 135 22.00 -12.83 1.05
C PHE A 135 22.76 -13.45 -0.13
N GLU A 136 22.55 -14.73 -0.43
CA GLU A 136 23.18 -15.43 -1.54
C GLU A 136 22.83 -14.81 -2.90
N ALA A 137 21.56 -14.43 -3.09
CA ALA A 137 21.08 -13.79 -4.31
C ALA A 137 21.60 -12.35 -4.51
N ASN A 138 22.14 -11.73 -3.46
CA ASN A 138 22.63 -10.35 -3.47
C ASN A 138 24.07 -10.23 -2.97
N ARG A 139 24.86 -11.30 -3.06
CA ARG A 139 26.22 -11.33 -2.49
C ARG A 139 27.15 -10.28 -3.11
N ASP A 140 26.84 -9.83 -4.32
CA ASP A 140 27.49 -8.72 -5.01
C ASP A 140 27.14 -7.34 -4.40
N ARG A 141 26.01 -7.23 -3.69
CA ARG A 141 25.47 -5.98 -3.12
C ARG A 141 25.56 -5.93 -1.59
N ILE A 142 25.57 -7.09 -0.93
CA ILE A 142 25.62 -7.24 0.52
C ILE A 142 27.00 -7.77 0.89
N ARG A 143 27.85 -6.89 1.42
CA ARG A 143 29.16 -7.28 1.93
C ARG A 143 29.07 -8.03 3.25
N ASP A 144 28.13 -7.61 4.10
CA ASP A 144 27.92 -8.17 5.42
C ASP A 144 26.39 -8.26 5.64
N PRO A 145 25.84 -9.46 5.93
CA PRO A 145 24.41 -9.67 6.09
C PRO A 145 23.81 -8.90 7.28
N ASP A 146 24.61 -8.54 8.29
CA ASP A 146 24.15 -7.78 9.46
C ASP A 146 24.19 -6.26 9.23
N LEU A 147 24.83 -5.79 8.14
CA LEU A 147 25.01 -4.38 7.81
C LEU A 147 24.35 -4.03 6.47
N ILE A 148 23.05 -3.83 6.52
CA ILE A 148 22.25 -3.30 5.41
C ILE A 148 21.88 -1.83 5.65
N TYR A 149 21.83 -1.05 4.59
CA TYR A 149 21.62 0.40 4.63
C TYR A 149 20.32 0.78 3.93
N PRO A 150 19.60 1.78 4.46
CA PRO A 150 18.41 2.31 3.79
C PRO A 150 18.71 2.77 2.37
N GLY A 151 17.83 2.44 1.43
CA GLY A 151 17.98 2.72 0.00
C GLY A 151 18.70 1.63 -0.79
N GLN A 152 19.23 0.58 -0.14
CA GLN A 152 19.74 -0.59 -0.85
C GLN A 152 18.58 -1.39 -1.46
N VAL A 153 18.76 -1.84 -2.71
CA VAL A 153 17.76 -2.67 -3.40
C VAL A 153 18.28 -4.11 -3.46
N PHE A 154 17.50 -5.05 -2.91
CA PHE A 154 17.81 -6.47 -2.87
C PHE A 154 16.84 -7.29 -3.71
N THR A 155 17.41 -8.26 -4.38
CA THR A 155 16.79 -9.23 -5.26
C THR A 155 16.33 -10.44 -4.44
N ILE A 156 15.03 -10.68 -4.34
CA ILE A 156 14.43 -11.77 -3.57
C ILE A 156 14.08 -12.93 -4.52
N PRO A 157 14.79 -14.07 -4.46
CA PRO A 157 14.45 -15.27 -5.24
C PRO A 157 13.10 -15.87 -4.78
N GLU A 158 12.39 -16.62 -5.63
CA GLU A 158 11.22 -17.40 -5.18
C GLU A 158 11.63 -18.66 -4.40
#